data_AF-A0A519MH31-F1
#
_entry.id   AF-A0A519MH31-F1
#
_cell.length_a   1.000
_cell.length_b   1.000
_cell.length_c   1.000
_cell.angle_alpha   90.00
_cell.angle_beta   90.00
_cell.angle_gamma   90.00
#
_symmetry.space_group_name_H-M   'P 1'
#
loop_
_entity.id
_entity.type
_entity.pdbx_description
1 polymer ?
#
loop_
_entity_poly.entity_id
_entity_poly.type
_entity_poly.pdbx_seq_one_letter_code
_entity_poly.pdbx_strand_id
1 'polypeptide(L)'
;MSVEQALPPIALTLIGIGTGNPDHLTRQAIAAMNAANLILLPHKGEDKAELAALRQSLCDAVLTGPAVPCIAGFDMPVRRSEGDDYLAQVDEWHAAITQQWQAAIANALAQARLPVPANGAALRVALLVWGDPSLYDSTLRIAARLQPAPVQVQVVAGITSVQALAAAHAIAL
;
A
#
# COMPACT_ATOMS: atom_id res chain seq x y z
N MET A 1 -17.00 27.73 2.59
CA MET A 1 -15.67 27.39 3.15
C MET A 1 -15.77 25.98 3.71
N SER A 2 -15.41 24.98 2.91
CA SER A 2 -15.30 23.61 3.41
C SER A 2 -14.03 23.55 4.25
N VAL A 3 -14.16 23.26 5.53
CA VAL A 3 -13.01 22.95 6.38
C VAL A 3 -12.40 21.67 5.81
N GLU A 4 -11.25 21.76 5.17
CA GLU A 4 -10.45 20.62 4.78
C GLU A 4 -10.05 19.92 6.09
N GLN A 5 -10.80 18.88 6.48
CA GLN A 5 -10.52 18.14 7.70
C GLN A 5 -9.15 17.48 7.54
N ALA A 6 -8.20 17.92 8.36
CA ALA A 6 -6.90 17.28 8.44
C ALA A 6 -7.08 15.79 8.76
N LEU A 7 -6.31 14.94 8.06
CA LEU A 7 -6.31 13.50 8.30
C LEU A 7 -6.01 13.20 9.78
N PRO A 8 -6.65 12.18 10.38
CA PRO A 8 -6.27 11.72 11.71
C PRO A 8 -4.81 11.22 11.69
N PRO A 9 -4.15 11.07 12.86
CA PRO A 9 -2.83 10.44 12.93
C PRO A 9 -2.82 9.09 12.18
N ILE A 10 -1.82 8.85 11.35
CA ILE A 10 -1.73 7.62 10.53
C ILE A 10 -0.64 6.71 11.08
N ALA A 11 -1.00 5.45 11.38
CA ALA A 11 -0.04 4.37 11.57
C ALA A 11 -0.01 3.56 10.26
N LEU A 12 1.11 3.59 9.55
CA LEU A 12 1.25 2.99 8.23
C LEU A 12 2.00 1.65 8.31
N THR A 13 1.46 0.61 7.67
CA THR A 13 2.15 -0.68 7.53
C THR A 13 2.36 -1.01 6.05
N LEU A 14 3.62 -1.22 5.66
CA LEU A 14 3.99 -1.66 4.32
C LEU A 14 4.20 -3.18 4.36
N ILE A 15 3.32 -3.92 3.68
CA ILE A 15 3.24 -5.37 3.81
C ILE A 15 3.78 -6.02 2.55
N GLY A 16 4.90 -6.73 2.65
CA GLY A 16 5.40 -7.60 1.61
C GLY A 16 4.43 -8.75 1.35
N ILE A 17 3.93 -8.86 0.12
CA ILE A 17 2.93 -9.87 -0.28
C ILE A 17 3.51 -10.99 -1.16
N GLY A 18 4.83 -11.09 -1.23
CA GLY A 18 5.49 -12.10 -2.06
C GLY A 18 5.33 -11.81 -3.55
N THR A 19 5.50 -12.82 -4.40
CA THR A 19 5.62 -12.65 -5.86
C THR A 19 4.38 -13.08 -6.66
N GLY A 20 3.20 -13.12 -6.03
CA GLY A 20 1.93 -13.43 -6.70
C GLY A 20 1.31 -14.79 -6.37
N ASN A 21 2.04 -15.69 -5.70
CA ASN A 21 1.45 -16.89 -5.12
C ASN A 21 0.84 -16.55 -3.74
N PRO A 22 -0.45 -16.82 -3.47
CA PRO A 22 -1.05 -16.62 -2.15
C PRO A 22 -0.29 -17.30 -1.01
N ASP A 23 0.34 -18.45 -1.26
CA ASP A 23 1.15 -19.16 -0.26
C ASP A 23 2.45 -18.43 0.11
N HIS A 24 2.81 -17.36 -0.62
CA HIS A 24 3.93 -16.49 -0.25
C HIS A 24 3.56 -15.49 0.86
N LEU A 25 2.27 -15.33 1.18
CA LEU A 25 1.86 -14.51 2.31
C LEU A 25 2.36 -15.14 3.62
N THR A 26 3.19 -14.38 4.33
CA THR A 26 3.63 -14.81 5.66
C THR A 26 2.48 -14.71 6.66
N ARG A 27 2.54 -15.48 7.75
CA ARG A 27 1.58 -15.34 8.87
C ARG A 27 1.56 -13.92 9.44
N GLN A 28 2.71 -13.22 9.43
CA GLN A 28 2.79 -11.83 9.87
C GLN A 28 2.08 -10.89 8.89
N ALA A 29 2.21 -11.11 7.58
CA ALA A 29 1.51 -10.34 6.56
C ALA A 29 0.00 -10.49 6.71
N ILE A 30 -0.51 -11.73 6.85
CA ILE A 30 -1.95 -12.00 7.05
C ILE A 30 -2.47 -11.32 8.32
N ALA A 31 -1.72 -11.42 9.42
CA ALA A 31 -2.09 -10.76 10.68
C ALA A 31 -2.12 -9.23 10.54
N ALA A 32 -1.13 -8.64 9.88
CA ALA A 32 -1.06 -7.20 9.65
C ALA A 32 -2.18 -6.70 8.73
N MET A 33 -2.51 -7.46 7.68
CA MET A 33 -3.63 -7.18 6.78
C MET A 33 -4.95 -7.15 7.56
N ASN A 34 -5.25 -8.17 8.36
CA ASN A 34 -6.48 -8.22 9.17
C ASN A 34 -6.50 -7.20 10.31
N ALA A 35 -5.34 -6.73 10.79
CA ALA A 35 -5.25 -5.69 11.79
C ALA A 35 -5.42 -4.27 11.23
N ALA A 36 -5.36 -4.06 9.91
CA ALA A 36 -5.55 -2.75 9.32
C ALA A 36 -6.99 -2.26 9.51
N ASN A 37 -7.17 -0.94 9.58
CA ASN A 37 -8.49 -0.35 9.39
C ASN A 37 -8.76 -0.16 7.90
N LEU A 38 -7.74 0.26 7.15
CA LEU A 38 -7.82 0.55 5.73
C LEU A 38 -6.67 -0.12 4.97
N ILE A 39 -6.97 -0.78 3.86
CA ILE A 39 -5.97 -1.25 2.89
C ILE A 39 -6.13 -0.42 1.61
N LEU A 40 -5.05 0.24 1.20
CA LEU A 40 -5.00 1.00 -0.05
C LEU A 40 -4.49 0.11 -1.19
N LEU A 41 -5.26 0.01 -2.26
CA LEU A 41 -4.87 -0.73 -3.46
C LEU A 41 -4.70 0.21 -4.66
N PRO A 42 -3.59 0.14 -5.40
CA PRO A 42 -3.46 0.91 -6.64
C PRO A 42 -4.37 0.32 -7.72
N HIS A 43 -5.26 1.14 -8.26
CA HIS A 43 -5.87 0.90 -9.57
C HIS A 43 -4.86 1.31 -10.64
N LYS A 44 -4.65 0.41 -11.59
CA LYS A 44 -3.94 0.73 -12.83
C LYS A 44 -5.03 0.87 -13.88
N GLY A 45 -4.99 1.93 -14.69
CA GLY A 45 -5.94 2.13 -15.80
C GLY A 45 -6.05 0.90 -16.70
N GLU A 46 -7.04 0.91 -17.60
CA GLU A 46 -7.65 -0.24 -18.30
C GLU A 46 -6.68 -1.33 -18.83
N ASP A 47 -5.42 -1.01 -19.13
CA ASP A 47 -4.43 -1.93 -19.72
C ASP A 47 -3.67 -2.87 -18.75
N LYS A 48 -3.90 -2.85 -17.44
CA LYS A 48 -3.18 -3.75 -16.48
C LYS A 48 -4.05 -4.31 -15.35
N ALA A 49 -5.22 -4.84 -15.71
CA ALA A 49 -6.19 -5.42 -14.79
C ALA A 49 -5.64 -6.63 -13.98
N GLU A 50 -4.74 -7.44 -14.54
CA GLU A 50 -4.34 -8.73 -13.94
C GLU A 50 -3.63 -8.61 -12.59
N LEU A 51 -2.66 -7.69 -12.45
CA LEU A 51 -1.93 -7.52 -11.18
C LEU A 51 -2.74 -6.81 -10.10
N ALA A 52 -3.67 -5.93 -10.49
CA ALA A 52 -4.61 -5.32 -9.55
C ALA A 52 -5.62 -6.36 -9.05
N ALA A 53 -6.15 -7.17 -9.96
CA ALA A 53 -7.03 -8.30 -9.65
C ALA A 53 -6.35 -9.31 -8.72
N LEU A 54 -5.04 -9.57 -8.91
CA LEU A 54 -4.30 -10.47 -8.02
C LEU A 54 -4.12 -9.91 -6.61
N ARG A 55 -3.89 -8.60 -6.44
CA ARG A 55 -3.88 -8.00 -5.09
C ARG A 55 -5.24 -8.11 -4.41
N GLN A 56 -6.31 -7.89 -5.16
CA GLN A 56 -7.67 -8.04 -4.64
C GLN A 56 -7.95 -9.49 -4.24
N SER A 57 -7.58 -10.47 -5.07
CA SER A 57 -7.79 -11.88 -4.74
C SER A 57 -6.99 -12.34 -3.51
N LEU A 58 -5.79 -11.79 -3.28
CA LEU A 58 -5.04 -12.01 -2.05
C LEU A 58 -5.79 -11.47 -0.83
N CYS A 59 -6.38 -10.28 -0.92
CA CYS A 59 -7.25 -9.76 0.13
C CYS A 59 -8.45 -10.68 0.38
N ASP A 60 -9.17 -11.05 -0.69
CA ASP A 60 -10.37 -11.89 -0.60
C ASP A 60 -10.09 -13.26 0.03
N ALA A 61 -8.87 -13.79 -0.18
CA ALA A 61 -8.45 -15.08 0.37
C ALA A 61 -8.16 -15.07 1.89
N VAL A 62 -7.73 -13.94 2.45
CA VAL A 62 -7.17 -13.90 3.82
C VAL A 62 -7.84 -12.91 4.78
N LEU A 63 -8.58 -11.94 4.25
CA LEU A 63 -9.33 -10.99 5.07
C LEU A 63 -10.60 -11.65 5.59
N THR A 64 -10.66 -11.90 6.89
CA THR A 64 -11.76 -12.65 7.52
C THR A 64 -12.15 -12.04 8.86
N GLY A 65 -13.36 -12.37 9.33
CA GLY A 65 -13.83 -11.98 10.66
C GLY A 65 -14.81 -10.79 10.67
N PRO A 66 -15.26 -10.37 11.86
CA PRO A 66 -16.34 -9.39 12.01
C PRO A 66 -15.92 -7.94 11.75
N ALA A 67 -14.62 -7.66 11.68
CA ALA A 67 -14.05 -6.33 11.47
C ALA A 67 -13.10 -6.34 10.27
N VAL A 68 -13.60 -6.78 9.11
CA VAL A 68 -12.84 -6.77 7.86
C VAL A 68 -12.36 -5.35 7.54
N PRO A 69 -11.06 -5.15 7.21
CA PRO A 69 -10.56 -3.84 6.81
C PRO A 69 -11.31 -3.28 5.60
N CYS A 70 -11.55 -1.97 5.56
CA CYS A 70 -12.03 -1.33 4.34
C CYS A 70 -10.93 -1.38 3.29
N ILE A 71 -11.30 -1.70 2.05
CA ILE A 71 -10.39 -1.59 0.90
C ILE A 71 -10.76 -0.31 0.15
N ALA A 72 -9.77 0.53 -0.13
CA ALA A 72 -9.95 1.72 -0.95
C ALA A 72 -8.93 1.73 -2.08
N GLY A 73 -9.43 1.92 -3.29
CA GLY A 73 -8.60 2.07 -4.47
C GLY A 73 -8.11 3.49 -4.67
N PHE A 74 -6.96 3.65 -5.33
CA PHE A 74 -6.47 4.94 -5.81
C PHE A 74 -5.85 4.81 -7.19
N ASP A 75 -5.99 5.83 -8.03
CA ASP A 75 -5.40 5.81 -9.36
C ASP A 75 -3.90 6.02 -9.29
N MET A 76 -3.13 5.12 -9.90
CA MET A 76 -1.68 5.28 -9.99
C MET A 76 -1.35 6.42 -10.97
N PRO A 77 -0.72 7.52 -10.52
CA PRO A 77 -0.29 8.59 -11.41
C PRO A 77 0.65 8.09 -12.50
N VAL A 78 0.67 8.76 -13.64
CA VAL A 78 1.61 8.48 -14.73
C VAL A 78 2.84 9.36 -14.54
N ARG A 79 4.03 8.76 -14.56
CA ARG A 79 5.29 9.51 -14.54
C ARG A 79 5.47 10.22 -15.88
N ARG A 80 5.88 11.50 -15.85
CA ARG A 80 6.31 12.22 -17.06
C ARG A 80 7.42 11.44 -17.77
N SER A 81 7.34 11.34 -19.10
CA SER A 81 8.33 10.65 -19.94
C SER A 81 9.13 11.59 -20.85
N GLU A 82 8.84 12.88 -20.82
CA GLU A 82 9.50 13.91 -21.62
C GLU A 82 10.56 14.65 -20.79
N GLY A 83 11.68 14.99 -21.43
CA GLY A 83 12.84 15.67 -20.84
C GLY A 83 13.92 14.72 -20.34
N ASP A 84 15.12 15.27 -20.12
CA ASP A 84 16.33 14.52 -19.71
C ASP A 84 16.59 14.56 -18.19
N ASP A 85 15.59 14.98 -17.40
CA ASP A 85 15.67 15.22 -15.96
C ASP A 85 15.05 14.09 -15.12
N TYR A 86 15.52 12.86 -15.31
CA TYR A 86 14.96 11.65 -14.69
C TYR A 86 14.64 11.76 -13.19
N LEU A 87 15.57 12.32 -12.39
CA LEU A 87 15.37 12.42 -10.93
C LEU A 87 14.23 13.37 -10.56
N ALA A 88 14.06 14.48 -11.29
CA ALA A 88 12.95 15.40 -11.08
C ALA A 88 11.63 14.76 -11.49
N GLN A 89 11.60 14.04 -12.61
CA GLN A 89 10.41 13.28 -13.04
C GLN A 89 9.98 12.23 -12.00
N VAL A 90 10.94 11.54 -11.38
CA VAL A 90 10.67 10.57 -10.31
C VAL A 90 10.16 11.27 -9.04
N ASP A 91 10.76 12.41 -8.68
CA ASP A 91 10.33 13.17 -7.51
C ASP A 91 8.90 13.71 -7.65
N GLU A 92 8.56 14.33 -8.78
CA GLU A 92 7.21 14.80 -9.08
C GLU A 92 6.19 13.65 -9.04
N TRP A 93 6.55 12.51 -9.65
CA TRP A 93 5.68 11.35 -9.69
C TRP A 93 5.43 10.75 -8.30
N HIS A 94 6.47 10.61 -7.48
CA HIS A 94 6.32 10.19 -6.09
C HIS A 94 5.45 11.19 -5.28
N ALA A 95 5.47 12.48 -5.62
CA ALA A 95 4.67 13.49 -4.92
C ALA A 95 3.19 13.31 -5.29
N ALA A 96 2.92 13.09 -6.57
CA ALA A 96 1.58 12.76 -7.06
C ALA A 96 1.04 11.47 -6.42
N ILE A 97 1.86 10.43 -6.25
CA ILE A 97 1.42 9.18 -5.58
C ILE A 97 1.02 9.47 -4.12
N THR A 98 1.82 10.28 -3.42
CA THR A 98 1.54 10.66 -2.03
C THR A 98 0.20 11.39 -1.90
N GLN A 99 -0.10 12.30 -2.84
CA GLN A 99 -1.39 12.99 -2.90
C GLN A 99 -2.55 12.01 -3.11
N GLN A 100 -2.39 11.01 -3.98
CA GLN A 100 -3.41 9.98 -4.21
C GLN A 100 -3.67 9.13 -2.96
N TRP A 101 -2.63 8.78 -2.20
CA TRP A 101 -2.81 8.07 -0.93
C TRP A 101 -3.61 8.91 0.07
N GLN A 102 -3.26 10.19 0.22
CA GLN A 102 -3.97 11.10 1.12
C GLN A 102 -5.43 11.29 0.71
N ALA A 103 -5.68 11.49 -0.58
CA ALA A 103 -7.04 11.62 -1.12
C ALA A 103 -7.86 10.34 -0.90
N ALA A 104 -7.28 9.16 -1.13
CA ALA A 104 -7.97 7.89 -0.91
C ALA A 104 -8.33 7.67 0.57
N ILE A 105 -7.43 8.02 1.50
CA ILE A 105 -7.71 7.95 2.94
C ILE A 105 -8.83 8.93 3.32
N ALA A 106 -8.74 10.19 2.86
CA ALA A 106 -9.76 11.21 3.14
C ALA A 106 -11.14 10.79 2.61
N ASN A 107 -11.19 10.26 1.38
CA ASN A 107 -12.42 9.78 0.77
C ASN A 107 -13.02 8.58 1.51
N ALA A 108 -12.19 7.64 1.98
CA ALA A 108 -12.67 6.48 2.75
C ALA A 108 -13.30 6.90 4.09
N LEU A 109 -12.73 7.91 4.76
CA LEU A 109 -13.29 8.50 5.98
C LEU A 109 -14.57 9.29 5.71
N ALA A 110 -14.57 10.15 4.69
CA ALA A 110 -15.70 11.03 4.37
C ALA A 110 -16.96 10.25 3.95
N GLN A 111 -16.79 9.13 3.25
CA GLN A 111 -17.91 8.30 2.80
C GLN A 111 -18.44 7.35 3.90
N ALA A 112 -18.03 7.56 5.16
CA ALA A 112 -18.39 6.73 6.31
C ALA A 112 -18.13 5.22 6.11
N ARG A 113 -17.23 4.86 5.18
CA ARG A 113 -16.76 3.47 4.99
C ARG A 113 -15.86 3.03 6.15
N LEU A 114 -15.35 4.00 6.90
CA LEU A 114 -14.53 3.81 8.08
C LEU A 114 -14.94 4.77 9.18
N PRO A 115 -15.07 4.31 10.44
CA PRO A 115 -15.23 5.23 11.56
C PRO A 115 -13.93 6.02 11.75
N VAL A 116 -14.05 7.32 12.02
CA VAL A 116 -12.92 8.13 12.47
C VAL A 116 -12.46 7.56 13.82
N PRO A 117 -11.18 7.22 14.00
CA PRO A 117 -10.68 6.72 15.27
C PRO A 117 -10.99 7.69 16.42
N ALA A 118 -11.58 7.17 17.50
CA ALA A 118 -11.89 7.97 18.69
C ALA A 118 -10.63 8.30 19.50
N ASN A 119 -10.72 9.33 20.33
CA ASN A 119 -9.71 9.67 21.36
C ASN A 119 -8.28 9.87 20.83
N GLY A 120 -8.13 10.33 19.59
CA GLY A 120 -6.82 10.57 18.98
C GLY A 120 -6.04 9.30 18.61
N ALA A 121 -6.70 8.12 18.61
CA ALA A 121 -6.09 6.90 18.12
C ALA A 121 -5.68 7.04 16.64
N ALA A 122 -4.59 6.39 16.25
CA ALA A 122 -4.14 6.43 14.87
C ALA A 122 -5.02 5.54 13.98
N LEU A 123 -5.31 6.02 12.77
CA LEU A 123 -5.89 5.20 11.70
C LEU A 123 -4.81 4.24 11.19
N ARG A 124 -5.05 2.93 11.29
CA ARG A 124 -4.12 1.91 10.78
C ARG A 124 -4.35 1.71 9.29
N VAL A 125 -3.42 2.20 8.48
CA VAL A 125 -3.45 2.10 7.02
C VAL A 125 -2.39 1.10 6.58
N ALA A 126 -2.74 0.23 5.63
CA ALA A 126 -1.83 -0.74 5.06
C ALA A 126 -1.71 -0.57 3.53
N LEU A 127 -0.51 -0.79 3.02
CA LEU A 127 -0.19 -0.88 1.59
C LEU A 127 0.42 -2.24 1.30
N LEU A 128 -0.05 -2.88 0.22
CA LEU A 128 0.45 -4.19 -0.20
C LEU A 128 1.53 -4.05 -1.26
N VAL A 129 2.74 -4.48 -0.92
CA VAL A 129 3.97 -4.30 -1.72
C VAL A 129 4.41 -5.66 -2.28
N TRP A 130 4.58 -5.75 -3.59
CA TRP A 130 5.07 -6.98 -4.22
C TRP A 130 6.48 -7.30 -3.73
N GLY A 131 6.74 -8.58 -3.48
CA GLY A 131 8.00 -9.07 -2.95
C GLY A 131 8.18 -8.67 -1.50
N ASP A 132 9.25 -7.93 -1.25
CA ASP A 132 9.60 -7.37 0.05
C ASP A 132 9.77 -5.83 -0.07
N PRO A 133 9.22 -5.03 0.86
CA PRO A 133 9.32 -3.56 0.78
C PRO A 133 10.75 -2.99 0.78
N SER A 134 11.76 -3.78 1.15
CA SER A 134 13.16 -3.35 1.14
C SER A 134 13.86 -3.47 -0.21
N LEU A 135 13.35 -4.30 -1.14
CA LEU A 135 14.05 -4.66 -2.37
C LEU A 135 13.54 -3.89 -3.59
N TYR A 136 14.32 -2.93 -4.07
CA TYR A 136 14.06 -2.16 -5.31
C TYR A 136 12.65 -1.55 -5.42
N ASP A 137 12.07 -1.16 -4.28
CA ASP A 137 10.74 -0.57 -4.19
C ASP A 137 10.81 0.89 -3.70
N SER A 138 9.85 1.72 -4.12
CA SER A 138 9.80 3.15 -3.76
C SER A 138 8.81 3.46 -2.64
N THR A 139 7.97 2.50 -2.20
CA THR A 139 6.87 2.72 -1.26
C THR A 139 7.34 3.32 0.06
N LEU A 140 8.49 2.86 0.60
CA LEU A 140 9.09 3.44 1.81
C LEU A 140 9.50 4.92 1.62
N ARG A 141 10.09 5.25 0.47
CA ARG A 141 10.50 6.63 0.16
C ARG A 141 9.28 7.52 -0.05
N ILE A 142 8.21 7.01 -0.65
CA ILE A 142 6.95 7.72 -0.84
C ILE A 142 6.25 7.93 0.51
N ALA A 143 6.22 6.92 1.39
CA ALA A 143 5.64 7.02 2.72
C ALA A 143 6.27 8.14 3.57
N ALA A 144 7.58 8.37 3.43
CA ALA A 144 8.29 9.45 4.10
C ALA A 144 7.85 10.87 3.66
N ARG A 145 7.08 10.99 2.57
CA ARG A 145 6.62 12.27 2.02
C ARG A 145 5.20 12.65 2.45
N LEU A 146 4.46 11.74 3.10
CA LEU A 146 3.11 11.99 3.59
C LEU A 146 3.08 13.20 4.54
N GLN A 147 2.03 14.03 4.43
CA GLN A 147 1.82 15.20 5.27
C GLN A 147 0.38 15.22 5.85
N PRO A 148 0.20 15.17 7.19
CA PRO A 148 1.25 15.01 8.20
C PRO A 148 1.97 13.66 8.06
N ALA A 149 3.22 13.62 8.55
CA ALA A 149 4.00 12.38 8.57
C ALA A 149 3.27 11.30 9.40
N PRO A 150 3.34 10.02 9.01
CA PRO A 150 2.77 8.94 9.81
C PRO A 150 3.40 8.94 11.20
N VAL A 151 2.57 8.75 12.24
CA VAL A 151 3.06 8.62 13.61
C VAL A 151 3.88 7.34 13.82
N GLN A 152 3.70 6.38 12.92
CA GLN A 152 4.47 5.15 12.87
C GLN A 152 4.51 4.62 11.45
N VAL A 153 5.66 4.09 11.04
CA VAL A 153 5.82 3.26 9.83
C VAL A 153 6.34 1.90 10.26
N GLN A 154 5.64 0.83 9.89
CA GLN A 154 6.05 -0.56 10.08
C GLN A 154 6.23 -1.24 8.73
N VAL A 155 7.19 -2.15 8.65
CA VAL A 155 7.43 -2.99 7.47
C VAL A 155 7.24 -4.45 7.87
N VAL A 156 6.44 -5.17 7.09
CA VAL A 156 6.32 -6.62 7.19
C VAL A 156 7.05 -7.23 6.01
N ALA A 157 8.00 -8.13 6.30
CA ALA A 157 8.81 -8.77 5.28
C ALA A 157 7.98 -9.72 4.40
N GLY A 158 8.41 -9.87 3.14
CA GLY A 158 7.81 -10.78 2.18
C GLY A 158 8.86 -11.57 1.39
N ILE A 159 8.40 -12.58 0.63
CA ILE A 159 9.30 -13.38 -0.22
C ILE A 159 9.69 -12.57 -1.46
N THR A 160 10.98 -12.30 -1.63
CA THR A 160 11.52 -11.59 -2.80
C THR A 160 11.46 -12.44 -4.08
N SER A 161 11.49 -11.77 -5.24
CA SER A 161 11.64 -12.46 -6.55
C SER A 161 12.95 -13.24 -6.67
N VAL A 162 14.01 -12.78 -6.01
CA VAL A 162 15.32 -13.46 -5.99
C VAL A 162 15.24 -14.79 -5.24
N GLN A 163 14.58 -14.82 -4.07
CA GLN A 163 14.33 -16.05 -3.34
C GLN A 163 13.43 -17.02 -4.12
N ALA A 164 12.36 -16.50 -4.73
CA ALA A 164 11.45 -17.31 -5.53
C ALA A 164 12.16 -17.95 -6.75
N LEU A 165 13.02 -17.19 -7.44
CA LEU A 165 13.82 -17.70 -8.55
C LEU A 165 14.80 -18.79 -8.09
N ALA A 166 15.56 -18.55 -7.02
CA ALA A 166 16.51 -19.52 -6.49
C ALA A 166 15.82 -20.84 -6.09
N ALA A 167 14.65 -20.74 -5.44
CA ALA A 167 13.84 -21.90 -5.06
C ALA A 167 13.31 -22.67 -6.29
N ALA A 168 12.81 -21.96 -7.30
CA ALA A 168 12.29 -22.57 -8.53
C ALA A 168 13.37 -23.34 -9.32
N HIS A 169 14.63 -22.91 -9.20
CA HIS A 169 15.78 -23.56 -9.84
C HIS A 169 16.57 -24.48 -8.90
N ALA A 170 16.18 -24.61 -7.63
CA ALA A 170 16.88 -25.37 -6.60
C ALA A 170 18.38 -25.03 -6.47
N ILE A 171 18.71 -23.73 -6.46
CA ILE A 171 20.08 -23.22 -6.34
C ILE A 171 20.26 -22.36 -5.08
N ALA A 172 21.50 -22.28 -4.58
CA ALA A 172 21.91 -21.27 -3.60
C ALA A 172 22.30 -19.97 -4.30
N LEU A 173 22.10 -18.84 -3.60
CA LEU A 173 22.42 -17.49 -4.08
C LEU A 173 23.86 -17.07 -3.76
#